data_AF-A0A1C5IWQ8-F1
#
_entry.id   AF-A0A1C5IWQ8-F1
#
_cell.length_a   1.000
_cell.length_b   1.000
_cell.length_c   1.000
_cell.angle_alpha   90.00
_cell.angle_beta   90.00
_cell.angle_gamma   90.00
#
_symmetry.space_group_name_H-M   'P 1'
#
loop_
_entity.id
_entity.type
_entity.pdbx_description
1 polymer ?
#
loop_
_entity_poly.entity_id
_entity_poly.type
_entity_poly.pdbx_seq_one_letter_code
_entity_poly.pdbx_strand_id
1 'polypeptide(L)'
;MTEQRAGFPRRDAEGRILTLGDLLGVSLAGWVIGMLALVLFDWGFATVGAGEFGRTNGWLAVILPAWLFWDDFRAWEFGAARVVAALVAGVVAVVGGLLVAGLVGGLAPLATGGLAAVAFTLLYAVLWFQGVHWLARRTG
;
A
#
# COMPACT_ATOMS: atom_id res chain seq x y z
N MET A 1 -15.95 -33.03 5.36
CA MET A 1 -16.10 -31.60 5.01
C MET A 1 -14.78 -30.92 5.33
N THR A 2 -13.90 -30.79 4.35
CA THR A 2 -12.66 -30.02 4.48
C THR A 2 -13.04 -28.54 4.43
N GLU A 3 -13.00 -27.85 5.57
CA GLU A 3 -12.92 -26.39 5.59
C GLU A 3 -11.72 -25.98 4.76
N GLN A 4 -11.96 -25.63 3.51
CA GLN A 4 -10.99 -24.97 2.67
C GLN A 4 -10.73 -23.64 3.38
N ARG A 5 -9.62 -23.55 4.14
CA ARG A 5 -9.18 -22.32 4.82
C ARG A 5 -9.30 -21.20 3.79
N ALA A 6 -10.29 -20.32 3.95
CA ALA A 6 -10.46 -19.18 3.08
C ALA A 6 -9.13 -18.42 3.16
N GLY A 7 -8.39 -18.37 2.04
CA GLY A 7 -7.07 -17.74 2.02
C GLY A 7 -7.18 -16.31 2.53
N PHE A 8 -6.19 -15.85 3.28
CA PHE A 8 -6.07 -14.44 3.63
C PHE A 8 -5.35 -13.71 2.48
N PRO A 9 -5.89 -12.61 1.94
CA PRO A 9 -7.15 -11.93 2.31
C PRO A 9 -8.39 -12.63 1.75
N ARG A 10 -9.53 -12.52 2.46
CA ARG A 10 -10.81 -13.06 1.99
C ARG A 10 -11.30 -12.26 0.77
N ARG A 11 -11.66 -12.96 -0.30
CA ARG A 11 -12.13 -12.38 -1.57
C ARG A 11 -13.48 -12.96 -1.99
N ASP A 12 -14.28 -12.19 -2.73
CA ASP A 12 -15.48 -12.67 -3.40
C ASP A 12 -15.17 -13.44 -4.70
N ALA A 13 -16.21 -13.86 -5.43
CA ALA A 13 -16.08 -14.62 -6.67
C ALA A 13 -15.39 -13.81 -7.78
N GLU A 14 -15.52 -12.48 -7.73
CA GLU A 14 -14.91 -11.52 -8.65
C GLU A 14 -13.48 -11.13 -8.23
N GLY A 15 -13.00 -11.65 -7.09
CA GLY A 15 -11.65 -11.41 -6.58
C GLY A 15 -11.51 -10.13 -5.75
N ARG A 16 -12.60 -9.47 -5.36
CA ARG A 16 -12.59 -8.23 -4.57
C ARG A 16 -12.39 -8.54 -3.09
N ILE A 17 -11.63 -7.70 -2.40
CA ILE A 17 -11.41 -7.90 -0.97
C ILE A 17 -12.66 -7.54 -0.17
N LEU A 18 -13.11 -8.47 0.69
CA LEU A 18 -14.39 -8.37 1.39
C LEU A 18 -14.40 -7.38 2.56
N THR A 19 -13.27 -7.18 3.23
CA THR A 19 -13.21 -6.35 4.44
C THR A 19 -12.03 -5.40 4.44
N LEU A 20 -12.22 -4.22 5.06
CA LEU A 20 -11.16 -3.24 5.24
C LEU A 20 -9.98 -3.83 6.03
N GLY A 21 -10.27 -4.67 7.04
CA GLY A 21 -9.24 -5.34 7.83
C GLY A 21 -8.36 -6.26 6.98
N ASP A 22 -8.95 -6.98 6.02
CA ASP A 22 -8.20 -7.83 5.10
C ASP A 22 -7.33 -6.99 4.16
N LEU A 23 -7.86 -5.88 3.62
CA LEU A 23 -7.11 -4.96 2.75
C LEU A 23 -5.95 -4.30 3.48
N LEU A 24 -6.19 -3.81 4.70
CA LEU A 24 -5.16 -3.21 5.55
C LEU A 24 -4.10 -4.24 5.93
N GLY A 25 -4.51 -5.43 6.35
CA GLY A 25 -3.58 -6.47 6.79
C GLY A 25 -2.66 -6.94 5.66
N VAL A 26 -3.21 -7.21 4.47
CA VAL A 26 -2.40 -7.66 3.33
C VAL A 26 -1.51 -6.54 2.76
N SER A 27 -2.00 -5.30 2.73
CA SER A 27 -1.20 -4.16 2.25
C SER A 27 -0.09 -3.79 3.24
N LEU A 28 -0.35 -3.84 4.55
CA LEU A 28 0.68 -3.67 5.58
C LEU A 28 1.70 -4.80 5.55
N ALA A 29 1.29 -6.05 5.34
CA ALA A 29 2.24 -7.15 5.14
C ALA A 29 3.14 -6.89 3.93
N GLY A 30 2.57 -6.42 2.81
CA GLY A 30 3.33 -5.99 1.63
C GLY A 30 4.32 -4.87 1.94
N TRP A 31 3.92 -3.86 2.71
CA TRP A 31 4.82 -2.78 3.15
C TRP A 31 5.95 -3.31 4.05
N VAL A 32 5.65 -4.18 5.03
CA VAL A 32 6.67 -4.80 5.91
C VAL A 32 7.68 -5.57 5.07
N ILE A 33 7.21 -6.41 4.15
CA ILE A 33 8.09 -7.18 3.25
C ILE A 33 8.95 -6.24 2.40
N GLY A 34 8.35 -5.18 1.84
CA GLY A 34 9.07 -4.15 1.10
C GLY A 34 10.16 -3.48 1.94
N MET A 35 9.86 -3.07 3.17
CA MET A 35 10.82 -2.48 4.09
C MET A 35 11.94 -3.45 4.47
N LEU A 36 11.63 -4.71 4.76
CA LEU A 36 12.64 -5.73 5.05
C LEU A 36 13.58 -5.95 3.86
N ALA A 37 13.04 -6.00 2.64
CA ALA A 37 13.84 -6.10 1.43
C ALA A 37 14.76 -4.88 1.27
N LEU A 38 14.24 -3.66 1.44
CA LEU A 38 15.04 -2.45 1.35
C LEU A 38 16.15 -2.41 2.40
N VAL A 39 15.85 -2.74 3.66
CA VAL A 39 16.86 -2.81 4.74
C VAL A 39 17.95 -3.83 4.38
N LEU A 40 17.57 -5.00 3.87
CA LEU A 40 18.50 -6.04 3.48
C LEU A 40 19.41 -5.60 2.33
N PHE A 41 18.85 -4.96 1.29
CA PHE A 41 19.63 -4.44 0.18
C PHE A 41 20.56 -3.31 0.61
N ASP A 42 20.03 -2.33 1.33
CA ASP A 42 20.78 -1.17 1.81
C ASP A 42 21.93 -1.58 2.74
N TRP A 43 21.69 -2.57 3.62
CA TRP A 43 22.73 -3.19 4.42
C TRP A 43 23.76 -3.93 3.56
N GLY A 44 23.33 -4.74 2.59
CA GLY A 44 24.22 -5.45 1.68
C GLY A 44 25.13 -4.53 0.87
N PHE A 45 24.63 -3.39 0.38
CA PHE A 45 25.44 -2.40 -0.32
C PHE A 45 26.42 -1.68 0.61
N ALA A 46 26.01 -1.40 1.85
CA ALA A 46 26.89 -0.79 2.84
C ALA A 46 28.05 -1.72 3.22
N THR A 47 27.83 -3.04 3.35
CA THR A 47 28.89 -3.98 3.74
C THR A 47 29.96 -4.18 2.67
N VAL A 48 29.64 -3.97 1.39
CA VAL A 48 30.61 -4.04 0.28
C VAL A 48 31.24 -2.68 -0.06
N GLY A 49 30.96 -1.65 0.74
CA GLY A 49 31.51 -0.29 0.55
C GLY A 49 30.91 0.48 -0.63
N ALA A 50 29.77 0.03 -1.17
CA ALA A 50 29.09 0.68 -2.30
C ALA A 50 28.14 1.81 -1.88
N GLY A 51 28.10 2.16 -0.58
CA GLY A 51 27.29 3.25 -0.05
C GLY A 51 27.27 3.29 1.48
N GLU A 52 26.53 4.26 2.03
CA GLU A 52 26.23 4.35 3.46
C GLU A 52 24.84 3.78 3.75
N PHE A 53 24.68 3.13 4.90
CA PHE A 53 23.39 2.64 5.35
C PHE A 53 22.41 3.80 5.62
N GLY A 54 21.13 3.57 5.32
CA GLY A 54 20.02 4.49 5.47
C GLY A 54 19.81 5.41 4.26
N ARG A 55 20.63 5.33 3.22
CA ARG A 55 20.58 6.24 2.05
C ARG A 55 19.54 5.83 1.01
N THR A 56 19.10 4.56 1.03
CA THR A 56 18.05 4.07 0.12
C THR A 56 16.72 4.81 0.33
N ASN A 57 15.99 5.08 -0.76
CA ASN A 57 14.69 5.73 -0.69
C ASN A 57 13.62 4.76 -0.14
N GLY A 58 13.16 5.00 1.09
CA GLY A 58 12.14 4.16 1.73
C GLY A 58 10.77 4.17 1.06
N TRP A 59 10.46 5.13 0.18
CA TRP A 59 9.20 5.15 -0.58
C TRP A 59 9.01 3.90 -1.45
N LEU A 60 10.10 3.23 -1.82
CA LEU A 60 10.06 1.99 -2.59
C LEU A 60 9.26 0.87 -1.88
N ALA A 61 9.07 0.96 -0.55
CA ALA A 61 8.24 0.01 0.20
C ALA A 61 6.74 0.05 -0.21
N VAL A 62 6.30 1.10 -0.92
CA VAL A 62 4.94 1.20 -1.47
C VAL A 62 4.69 0.24 -2.64
N ILE A 63 5.73 -0.27 -3.31
CA ILE A 63 5.57 -1.05 -4.55
C ILE A 63 4.64 -2.25 -4.38
N LEU A 64 4.84 -3.06 -3.33
CA LEU A 64 3.98 -4.22 -3.05
C LEU A 64 2.52 -3.82 -2.70
N PRO A 65 2.28 -2.87 -1.77
CA PRO A 65 0.94 -2.32 -1.55
C PRO A 65 0.27 -1.81 -2.83
N ALA A 66 0.99 -1.03 -3.66
CA ALA A 66 0.47 -0.45 -4.88
C ALA A 66 0.06 -1.52 -5.91
N TRP A 67 0.86 -2.58 -6.04
CA TRP A 67 0.51 -3.71 -6.89
C TRP A 67 -0.78 -4.40 -6.41
N LEU A 68 -0.92 -4.58 -5.09
CA LEU A 68 -2.13 -5.16 -4.51
C LEU A 68 -3.38 -4.28 -4.73
N PHE A 69 -3.22 -2.96 -4.61
CA PHE A 69 -4.29 -2.02 -4.91
C PHE A 69 -4.68 -2.04 -6.39
N TRP A 70 -3.72 -2.21 -7.29
CA TRP A 70 -3.98 -2.39 -8.71
C TRP A 70 -4.77 -3.67 -8.99
N ASP A 71 -4.42 -4.79 -8.33
CA ASP A 71 -5.15 -6.05 -8.46
C ASP A 71 -6.59 -5.93 -7.95
N ASP A 72 -6.80 -5.29 -6.79
CA ASP A 72 -8.14 -5.04 -6.26
C ASP A 72 -8.93 -4.09 -7.19
N PHE A 73 -8.33 -3.01 -7.67
CA PHE A 73 -8.94 -2.10 -8.64
C PHE A 73 -9.44 -2.82 -9.89
N ARG A 74 -8.65 -3.76 -10.44
CA ARG A 74 -9.06 -4.58 -11.59
C ARG A 74 -10.23 -5.52 -11.27
N ALA A 75 -10.28 -6.09 -10.06
CA ALA A 75 -11.39 -6.94 -9.61
C ALA A 75 -12.72 -6.18 -9.49
N TRP A 76 -12.66 -4.88 -9.27
CA TRP A 76 -13.84 -4.02 -9.26
C TRP A 76 -14.34 -3.64 -10.67
N GLU A 77 -13.69 -4.04 -11.76
CA GLU A 77 -13.97 -3.63 -13.15
C GLU A 77 -13.84 -2.13 -13.42
N PHE A 78 -13.39 -1.78 -14.63
CA PHE A 78 -13.18 -0.38 -15.03
C PHE A 78 -14.51 0.38 -15.13
N GLY A 79 -14.61 1.49 -14.41
CA GLY A 79 -15.71 2.45 -14.52
C GLY A 79 -15.25 3.85 -14.14
N ALA A 80 -15.74 4.89 -14.84
CA ALA A 80 -15.26 6.27 -14.68
C ALA A 80 -15.28 6.74 -13.21
N ALA A 81 -16.37 6.44 -12.48
CA ALA A 81 -16.47 6.82 -11.07
C ALA A 81 -15.48 6.05 -10.17
N ARG A 82 -15.12 4.80 -10.51
CA ARG A 82 -14.09 4.03 -9.78
C ARG A 82 -12.69 4.56 -10.07
N VAL A 83 -12.41 4.97 -11.31
CA VAL A 83 -11.15 5.64 -11.68
C VAL A 83 -11.00 6.92 -10.86
N VAL A 84 -12.04 7.76 -10.80
CA VAL A 84 -12.03 8.98 -9.99
C VAL A 84 -11.80 8.67 -8.50
N ALA A 85 -12.47 7.66 -7.94
CA ALA A 85 -12.25 7.24 -6.56
C ALA A 85 -10.80 6.81 -6.31
N ALA A 86 -10.21 6.02 -7.22
CA ALA A 86 -8.80 5.60 -7.13
C ALA A 86 -7.83 6.79 -7.23
N LEU A 87 -8.10 7.74 -8.12
CA LEU A 87 -7.27 8.95 -8.27
C LEU A 87 -7.36 9.85 -7.03
N VAL A 88 -8.56 10.08 -6.50
CA VAL A 88 -8.75 10.87 -5.27
C VAL A 88 -8.04 10.21 -4.09
N ALA A 89 -8.22 8.89 -3.91
CA ALA A 89 -7.50 8.15 -2.88
C ALA A 89 -5.98 8.25 -3.07
N GLY A 90 -5.49 8.11 -4.31
CA GLY A 90 -4.08 8.26 -4.67
C GLY A 90 -3.51 9.62 -4.30
N VAL A 91 -4.16 10.71 -4.72
CA VAL A 91 -3.70 12.08 -4.43
C VAL A 91 -3.66 12.33 -2.92
N VAL A 92 -4.72 11.99 -2.19
CA VAL A 92 -4.78 12.19 -0.73
C VAL A 92 -3.72 11.36 -0.02
N ALA A 93 -3.51 10.11 -0.45
CA ALA A 93 -2.48 9.25 0.11
C ALA A 93 -1.05 9.79 -0.15
N VAL A 94 -0.76 10.29 -1.35
CA VAL A 94 0.52 10.93 -1.67
C VAL A 94 0.75 12.15 -0.79
N VAL A 95 -0.22 13.05 -0.70
CA VAL A 95 -0.13 14.24 0.15
C VAL A 95 0.09 13.85 1.60
N GLY A 96 -0.67 12.89 2.12
CA GLY A 96 -0.51 12.40 3.49
C GLY A 96 0.87 11.78 3.75
N GLY A 97 1.40 10.98 2.82
CA GLY A 97 2.75 10.44 2.91
C GLY A 97 3.83 11.54 2.89
N LEU A 98 3.68 12.55 2.03
CA LEU A 98 4.59 13.70 1.97
C LEU A 98 4.54 14.55 3.24
N LEU A 99 3.36 14.73 3.84
CA LEU A 99 3.22 15.40 5.14
C LEU A 99 3.98 14.65 6.23
N VAL A 100 3.82 13.32 6.30
CA VAL A 100 4.58 12.49 7.26
C VAL A 100 6.08 12.59 7.00
N ALA A 101 6.53 12.52 5.74
CA ALA A 101 7.92 12.69 5.37
C ALA A 101 8.49 14.04 5.85
N GLY A 102 7.73 15.12 5.69
CA GLY A 102 8.11 16.46 6.15
C GLY A 102 8.25 16.54 7.67
N LEU A 103 7.35 15.90 8.42
CA LEU A 103 7.39 15.87 9.89
C LEU A 103 8.59 15.09 10.44
N VAL A 104 9.06 14.07 9.72
CA VAL A 104 10.16 13.21 10.14
C VAL A 104 11.44 13.43 9.32
N GLY A 105 11.55 14.57 8.62
CA GLY A 105 12.63 14.85 7.67
C GLY A 105 14.06 14.85 8.26
N GLY A 106 14.20 14.86 9.58
CA GLY A 106 15.49 14.71 10.26
C GLY A 106 16.02 13.27 10.33
N LEU A 107 15.21 12.26 9.95
CA LEU A 107 15.63 10.86 9.93
C LEU A 107 16.36 10.51 8.63
N ALA A 108 17.03 9.34 8.62
CA ALA A 108 17.65 8.80 7.42
C ALA A 108 16.61 8.61 6.29
N PRO A 109 16.99 8.81 5.00
CA PRO A 109 16.09 8.65 3.85
C PRO A 109 15.28 7.35 3.84
N LEU A 110 15.87 6.23 4.26
CA LEU A 110 15.18 4.94 4.37
C LEU A 110 14.02 4.99 5.38
N ALA A 111 14.26 5.56 6.57
CA ALA A 111 13.26 5.67 7.61
C ALA A 111 12.18 6.70 7.24
N THR A 112 12.57 7.88 6.76
CA THR A 112 11.65 8.94 6.32
C THR A 112 10.73 8.45 5.20
N GLY A 113 11.30 7.82 4.17
CA GLY A 113 10.53 7.25 3.07
C GLY A 113 9.66 6.07 3.50
N GLY A 114 10.14 5.22 4.41
CA GLY A 114 9.37 4.09 4.92
C GLY A 114 8.14 4.51 5.73
N LEU A 115 8.26 5.56 6.54
CA LEU A 115 7.15 6.16 7.28
C LEU A 115 6.15 6.85 6.35
N ALA A 116 6.64 7.53 5.32
CA ALA A 116 5.80 8.11 4.29
C ALA A 116 5.02 7.03 3.50
N ALA A 117 5.69 5.92 3.19
CA ALA A 117 5.11 4.78 2.50
C ALA A 117 3.97 4.14 3.31
N VAL A 118 4.13 3.90 4.62
CA VAL A 118 3.05 3.32 5.42
C VAL A 118 1.86 4.27 5.55
N ALA A 119 2.12 5.58 5.68
CA ALA A 119 1.05 6.58 5.70
C ALA A 119 0.27 6.60 4.39
N PHE A 120 0.97 6.55 3.25
CA PHE A 120 0.35 6.38 1.93
C PHE A 120 -0.50 5.12 1.88
N THR A 121 0.05 3.96 2.26
CA THR A 121 -0.63 2.66 2.20
C THR A 121 -1.92 2.65 3.01
N LEU A 122 -1.88 3.17 4.24
CA LEU A 122 -3.05 3.24 5.12
C LEU A 122 -4.14 4.17 4.57
N LEU A 123 -3.75 5.39 4.16
CA LEU A 123 -4.69 6.37 3.62
C LEU A 123 -5.33 5.87 2.34
N TYR A 124 -4.53 5.32 1.43
CA TYR A 124 -5.05 4.77 0.18
C TYR A 124 -6.05 3.64 0.46
N ALA A 125 -5.67 2.66 1.29
CA ALA A 125 -6.53 1.52 1.61
C ALA A 125 -7.89 1.95 2.19
N VAL A 126 -7.90 2.88 3.15
CA VAL A 126 -9.14 3.38 3.76
C VAL A 126 -10.00 4.11 2.74
N LEU A 127 -9.41 5.06 1.99
CA LEU A 127 -10.17 5.90 1.05
C LEU A 127 -10.69 5.10 -0.14
N TRP A 128 -9.86 4.22 -0.69
CA TRP A 128 -10.25 3.32 -1.77
C TRP A 128 -11.38 2.39 -1.34
N PHE A 129 -11.21 1.68 -0.22
CA PHE A 129 -12.21 0.73 0.24
C PHE A 129 -13.56 1.40 0.49
N GLN A 130 -13.57 2.53 1.21
CA GLN A 130 -14.82 3.25 1.47
C GLN A 130 -15.42 3.82 0.19
N GLY A 131 -14.60 4.40 -0.68
CA GLY A 131 -15.03 5.00 -1.95
C GLY A 131 -15.67 3.99 -2.89
N VAL A 132 -15.03 2.85 -3.12
CA VAL A 132 -15.52 1.83 -4.06
C VAL A 132 -16.79 1.15 -3.56
N HIS A 133 -16.88 0.85 -2.26
CA HIS A 133 -18.09 0.26 -1.68
C HIS A 133 -19.25 1.26 -1.64
N TRP A 134 -18.98 2.53 -1.38
CA TRP A 134 -20.00 3.58 -1.44
C TRP A 134 -20.54 3.75 -2.86
N LEU A 135 -19.67 3.74 -3.85
CA LEU A 135 -20.04 3.88 -5.25
C LEU A 135 -20.85 2.68 -5.73
N ALA A 136 -20.43 1.46 -5.39
CA ALA A 136 -21.14 0.23 -5.73
C ALA A 136 -22.60 0.23 -5.25
N ARG A 137 -22.90 0.85 -4.09
CA ARG A 137 -24.28 1.00 -3.60
C ARG A 137 -25.13 2.01 -4.37
N ARG A 138 -24.51 2.89 -5.18
CA ARG A 138 -25.20 3.97 -5.92
C ARG A 138 -25.28 3.74 -7.42
N THR A 139 -24.39 2.92 -7.97
CA THR A 139 -24.31 2.63 -9.40
C THR A 139 -24.62 1.17 -9.72
N GLY A 140 -25.01 0.38 -8.72
CA GLY A 140 -25.40 -1.03 -8.84
C GLY A 140 -26.89 -1.19 -9.04
#